data_AF-A0AAD4CZM5-F1
#
_entry.id   AF-A0AAD4CZM5-F1
#
_cell.length_a   1.000
_cell.length_b   1.000
_cell.length_c   1.000
_cell.angle_alpha   90.00
_cell.angle_beta   90.00
_cell.angle_gamma   90.00
#
_symmetry.space_group_name_H-M   'P 1'
#
loop_
_entity.id
_entity.type
_entity.pdbx_description
1 polymer ?
#
loop_
_entity_poly.entity_id
_entity_poly.type
_entity_poly.pdbx_seq_one_letter_code
_entity_poly.pdbx_strand_id
1 'polypeptide(L)'
;LIQEGDPPNRLTLISEPEAAAMYCERKVDHFQLKDKDKFMICDAGGGTVDLIVFEVSEPAGKERHLKEVTRGHGASCGSTFLDANMEKLLERKFKRYRKSIKACGWASLMDTFVDMVKPMFNGQEDVLMQIPQATGLEDLNDPDIGLEEGVL
;
A
#
# COMPACT_ATOMS: atom_id res chain seq x y z
N LEU A 1 8.08 29.94 -1.75
CA LEU A 1 6.73 29.71 -2.30
C LEU A 1 6.73 30.05 -3.79
N ILE A 2 5.87 29.40 -4.57
CA ILE A 2 5.71 29.63 -6.02
C ILE A 2 4.95 30.95 -6.26
N GLN A 3 5.41 31.74 -7.23
CA GLN A 3 4.83 33.02 -7.62
C GLN A 3 4.30 32.97 -9.06
N GLU A 4 3.33 33.81 -9.38
CA GLU A 4 2.68 33.90 -10.71
C GLU A 4 3.68 34.18 -11.85
N GLY A 5 4.75 34.92 -11.57
CA GLY A 5 5.80 35.23 -12.55
C GLY A 5 6.91 34.19 -12.68
N ASP A 6 6.81 33.06 -11.97
CA ASP A 6 7.83 32.02 -12.04
C ASP A 6 7.86 31.37 -13.44
N PRO A 7 9.04 31.16 -14.03
CA PRO A 7 9.12 30.60 -15.36
C PRO A 7 8.60 29.15 -15.36
N PRO A 8 7.93 28.69 -16.43
CA PRO A 8 7.31 27.36 -16.47
C PRO A 8 8.27 26.19 -16.21
N ASN A 9 9.56 26.40 -16.44
CA ASN A 9 10.64 25.43 -16.22
C ASN A 9 11.25 25.49 -14.81
N ARG A 10 10.71 26.29 -13.88
CA ARG A 10 11.18 26.34 -12.48
C ARG A 10 10.82 25.07 -11.70
N LEU A 11 9.88 24.27 -12.22
CA LEU A 11 9.47 23.00 -11.65
C LEU A 11 9.68 21.89 -12.67
N THR A 12 10.10 20.74 -12.19
CA THR A 12 10.20 19.53 -12.99
C THR A 12 9.33 18.47 -12.34
N LEU A 13 8.45 17.85 -13.12
CA LEU A 13 7.75 16.65 -12.71
C LEU A 13 8.70 15.48 -12.87
N ILE A 14 8.79 14.66 -11.84
CA ILE A 14 9.56 13.43 -11.81
C ILE A 14 8.60 12.31 -11.45
N SER A 15 8.93 11.09 -11.86
CA SER A 15 8.20 9.91 -11.41
C SER A 15 8.50 9.61 -9.93
N GLU A 16 7.57 8.93 -9.25
CA GLU A 16 7.78 8.41 -7.88
C GLU A 16 9.08 7.59 -7.74
N PRO A 17 9.41 6.64 -8.66
CA PRO A 17 10.68 5.92 -8.59
C PRO A 17 11.91 6.82 -8.76
N GLU A 18 11.86 7.85 -9.61
CA GLU A 18 12.96 8.83 -9.73
C GLU A 18 13.11 9.66 -8.46
N ALA A 19 12.00 10.06 -7.82
CA ALA A 19 12.02 10.77 -6.56
C ALA A 19 12.65 9.92 -5.44
N ALA A 20 12.25 8.66 -5.34
CA ALA A 20 12.81 7.71 -4.40
C ALA A 20 14.30 7.45 -4.65
N ALA A 21 14.70 7.31 -5.92
CA ALA A 21 16.09 7.12 -6.31
C ALA A 21 16.98 8.32 -5.91
N MET A 22 16.53 9.55 -6.20
CA MET A 22 17.25 10.76 -5.78
C MET A 22 17.37 10.89 -4.26
N TYR A 23 16.34 10.45 -3.51
CA TYR A 23 16.43 10.39 -2.06
C TYR A 23 17.50 9.38 -1.62
N CYS A 24 17.47 8.16 -2.19
CA CYS A 24 18.47 7.13 -1.93
C CYS A 24 19.88 7.63 -2.24
N GLU A 25 20.10 8.27 -3.38
CA GLU A 25 21.39 8.86 -3.82
C GLU A 25 21.95 9.87 -2.81
N ARG A 26 21.10 10.69 -2.19
CA ARG A 26 21.52 11.67 -1.17
C ARG A 26 21.70 11.06 0.21
N LYS A 27 21.18 9.86 0.45
CA LYS A 27 21.20 9.15 1.74
C LYS A 27 22.07 7.90 1.72
N VAL A 28 22.87 7.69 0.68
CA VAL A 28 23.63 6.45 0.49
C VAL A 28 24.63 6.17 1.61
N ASP A 29 25.16 7.21 2.26
CA ASP A 29 26.07 7.01 3.41
C ASP A 29 25.41 6.20 4.54
N HIS A 30 24.08 6.22 4.67
CA HIS A 30 23.35 5.36 5.60
C HIS A 30 23.24 3.90 5.12
N PHE A 31 23.28 3.66 3.80
CA PHE A 31 23.12 2.36 3.18
C PHE A 31 24.43 1.69 2.77
N GLN A 32 25.57 2.40 2.88
CA GLN A 32 26.92 1.91 2.57
C GLN A 32 27.07 1.29 1.16
N LEU A 33 26.28 1.74 0.18
CA LEU A 33 26.36 1.20 -1.18
C LEU A 33 27.70 1.60 -1.82
N LYS A 34 28.31 0.66 -2.55
CA LYS A 34 29.59 0.82 -3.24
C LYS A 34 29.40 0.88 -4.75
N ASP A 35 30.44 1.30 -5.47
CA ASP A 35 30.46 1.21 -6.93
C ASP A 35 30.05 -0.19 -7.38
N LYS A 36 29.16 -0.24 -8.38
CA LYS A 36 28.56 -1.47 -8.95
C LYS A 36 27.54 -2.20 -8.09
N ASP A 37 27.28 -1.75 -6.87
CA ASP A 37 26.15 -2.29 -6.11
C ASP A 37 24.85 -1.97 -6.82
N LYS A 38 23.92 -2.92 -6.75
CA LYS A 38 22.57 -2.80 -7.30
C LYS A 38 21.57 -2.83 -6.17
N PHE A 39 20.57 -1.98 -6.27
CA PHE A 39 19.42 -2.02 -5.36
C PHE A 39 18.13 -1.83 -6.15
N MET A 40 17.06 -2.39 -5.59
CA MET A 40 15.72 -2.28 -6.13
C MET A 40 14.90 -1.35 -5.23
N ILE A 41 14.15 -0.47 -5.86
CA ILE A 41 13.07 0.26 -5.19
C ILE A 41 11.78 -0.48 -5.52
N CYS A 42 11.04 -0.83 -4.48
CA CYS A 42 9.71 -1.40 -4.56
C CYS A 42 8.73 -0.39 -3.97
N ASP A 43 7.98 0.29 -4.83
CA ASP A 43 6.90 1.19 -4.43
C ASP A 43 5.58 0.42 -4.52
N ALA A 44 5.06 -0.02 -3.37
CA ALA A 44 3.84 -0.79 -3.29
C ALA A 44 2.71 0.08 -2.75
N GLY A 45 2.11 0.87 -3.63
CA GLY A 45 1.05 1.81 -3.31
C GLY A 45 -0.35 1.20 -3.23
N GLY A 46 -1.36 2.08 -3.27
CA GLY A 46 -2.77 1.68 -3.26
C GLY A 46 -3.24 1.04 -4.57
N GLY A 47 -2.89 1.64 -5.70
CA GLY A 47 -3.34 1.19 -7.02
C GLY A 47 -2.31 0.33 -7.76
N THR A 48 -1.05 0.73 -7.71
CA THR A 48 0.05 0.08 -8.43
C THR A 48 1.11 -0.45 -7.48
N VAL A 49 1.88 -1.41 -7.99
CA VAL A 49 3.19 -1.76 -7.46
C VAL A 49 4.20 -1.52 -8.58
N ASP A 50 5.19 -0.68 -8.31
CA ASP A 50 6.22 -0.25 -9.24
C ASP A 50 7.60 -0.71 -8.75
N LEU A 51 8.34 -1.38 -9.62
CA LEU A 51 9.68 -1.90 -9.37
C LEU A 51 10.68 -1.24 -10.31
N ILE A 52 11.79 -0.77 -9.76
CA ILE A 52 12.91 -0.23 -10.53
C ILE A 52 14.24 -0.65 -9.91
N VAL A 53 15.25 -0.86 -10.74
CA VAL A 53 16.59 -1.29 -10.28
C VAL A 53 17.63 -0.27 -10.70
N PHE A 54 18.41 0.20 -9.74
CA PHE A 54 19.53 1.11 -9.94
C PHE A 54 20.86 0.43 -9.65
N GLU A 55 21.89 0.80 -10.40
CA GLU A 55 23.30 0.52 -10.12
C GLU A 55 23.99 1.81 -9.68
N VAL A 56 24.81 1.73 -8.63
CA VAL A 56 25.68 2.82 -8.20
C VAL A 56 26.88 2.91 -9.14
N SER A 57 27.19 4.12 -9.58
CA SER A 57 28.30 4.43 -10.49
C SER A 57 29.18 5.51 -9.89
N GLU A 58 30.43 5.16 -9.57
CA GLU A 58 31.44 6.05 -8.97
C GLU A 58 32.73 6.07 -9.78
N PRO A 59 32.75 6.74 -10.94
CA PRO A 59 33.95 6.85 -11.74
C PRO A 59 35.00 7.70 -11.01
N ALA A 60 36.28 7.33 -11.13
CA ALA A 60 37.37 8.13 -10.58
C ALA A 60 37.31 9.59 -11.08
N GLY A 61 37.30 10.54 -10.13
CA GLY A 61 37.25 11.98 -10.42
C GLY A 61 35.87 12.51 -10.85
N LYS A 62 34.80 11.73 -10.70
CA LYS A 62 33.41 12.17 -10.95
C LYS A 62 32.55 12.00 -9.71
N GLU A 63 31.48 12.76 -9.64
CA GLU A 63 30.45 12.56 -8.62
C GLU A 63 29.74 11.21 -8.83
N ARG A 64 29.48 10.54 -7.70
CA ARG A 64 28.62 9.36 -7.64
C ARG A 64 27.28 9.68 -8.29
N HIS A 65 26.76 8.77 -9.10
CA HIS A 65 25.40 8.85 -9.62
C HIS A 65 24.74 7.47 -9.70
N LEU A 66 23.42 7.48 -9.79
CA LEU A 66 22.63 6.27 -10.04
C LEU A 66 22.39 6.05 -11.53
N LYS A 67 22.47 4.78 -11.96
CA LYS A 67 22.14 4.35 -13.32
C LYS A 67 21.01 3.33 -13.27
N GLU A 68 19.93 3.59 -13.99
CA GLU A 68 18.87 2.60 -14.18
C GLU A 68 19.42 1.36 -14.93
N VAL A 69 19.24 0.18 -14.36
CA VAL A 69 19.74 -1.09 -14.92
C VAL A 69 18.82 -1.61 -16.02
N THR A 70 17.52 -1.42 -15.82
CA THR A 70 16.46 -1.80 -16.75
C THR A 70 15.29 -0.85 -16.54
N ARG A 71 14.49 -0.66 -17.59
CA ARG A 71 13.24 0.08 -17.51
C ARG A 71 12.40 -0.43 -16.32
N GLY A 72 11.96 0.49 -15.47
CA GLY A 72 11.00 0.20 -14.40
C GLY A 72 9.75 -0.52 -14.91
N HIS A 73 9.19 -1.37 -14.04
CA HIS A 73 7.99 -2.14 -14.32
C HIS A 73 6.92 -1.88 -13.26
N GLY A 74 5.69 -1.59 -13.71
CA GLY A 74 4.55 -1.34 -12.86
C GLY A 74 3.37 -2.22 -13.23
N ALA A 75 2.60 -2.63 -12.23
CA ALA A 75 1.36 -3.38 -12.42
C ALA A 75 0.25 -2.88 -11.50
N SER A 76 -1.00 -2.97 -11.96
CA SER A 76 -2.20 -2.66 -11.17
C SER A 76 -2.49 -3.81 -10.20
N CYS A 77 -1.76 -3.84 -9.10
CA CYS A 77 -1.86 -4.88 -8.06
C CYS A 77 -1.59 -4.33 -6.65
N GLY A 78 -1.85 -3.04 -6.43
CA GLY A 78 -1.65 -2.39 -5.13
C GLY A 78 -2.66 -2.82 -4.05
N SER A 79 -2.58 -2.20 -2.87
CA SER A 79 -3.34 -2.60 -1.68
C SER A 79 -4.87 -2.51 -1.82
N THR A 80 -5.40 -1.70 -2.73
CA THR A 80 -6.85 -1.62 -3.00
C THR A 80 -7.43 -2.93 -3.54
N PHE A 81 -6.60 -3.77 -4.17
CA PHE A 81 -7.01 -5.11 -4.60
C PHE A 81 -7.19 -6.06 -3.41
N LEU A 82 -6.45 -5.85 -2.31
CA LEU A 82 -6.67 -6.57 -1.06
C LEU A 82 -8.01 -6.16 -0.45
N ASP A 83 -8.35 -4.87 -0.49
CA ASP A 83 -9.62 -4.34 0.00
C ASP A 83 -10.80 -4.95 -0.76
N ALA A 84 -10.74 -4.96 -2.10
CA ALA A 84 -11.75 -5.59 -2.94
C ALA A 84 -11.88 -7.10 -2.69
N ASN A 85 -10.78 -7.79 -2.40
CA ASN A 85 -10.80 -9.22 -2.09
C ASN A 85 -11.38 -9.51 -0.70
N MET A 86 -11.10 -8.65 0.28
CA MET A 86 -11.71 -8.73 1.61
C MET A 86 -13.21 -8.45 1.53
N GLU A 87 -13.63 -7.43 0.77
CA GLU A 87 -15.05 -7.15 0.56
C GLU A 87 -15.78 -8.37 0.00
N LYS A 88 -15.24 -9.02 -1.04
CA LYS A 88 -15.79 -10.27 -1.59
C LYS A 88 -15.81 -11.42 -0.58
N LEU A 89 -14.81 -11.51 0.29
CA LEU A 89 -14.79 -12.52 1.36
C LEU A 89 -15.93 -12.26 2.35
N LEU A 90 -16.09 -11.02 2.80
CA LEU A 90 -17.17 -10.61 3.69
C LEU A 90 -18.54 -10.81 3.03
N GLU A 91 -18.69 -10.51 1.74
CA GLU A 91 -19.96 -10.72 1.02
C GLU A 91 -20.37 -12.20 1.02
N ARG A 92 -19.40 -13.11 0.90
CA ARG A 92 -19.64 -14.55 0.97
C ARG A 92 -19.99 -14.99 2.38
N LYS A 93 -19.25 -14.53 3.40
CA LYS A 93 -19.53 -14.82 4.82
C LYS A 93 -20.92 -14.32 5.20
N PHE A 94 -21.20 -13.04 4.97
CA PHE A 94 -22.49 -12.41 5.32
C PHE A 94 -23.59 -12.64 4.29
N LYS A 95 -23.48 -13.60 3.36
CA LYS A 95 -24.44 -13.79 2.27
C LYS A 95 -25.90 -13.88 2.75
N ARG A 96 -26.15 -14.54 3.89
CA ARG A 96 -27.49 -14.66 4.49
C ARG A 96 -27.98 -13.37 5.17
N TYR A 97 -27.07 -12.51 5.63
CA TYR A 97 -27.38 -11.27 6.34
C TYR A 97 -27.25 -10.01 5.48
N ARG A 98 -26.68 -10.10 4.27
CA ARG A 98 -26.28 -8.94 3.46
C ARG A 98 -27.41 -7.95 3.19
N LYS A 99 -28.66 -8.44 3.11
CA LYS A 99 -29.87 -7.61 2.94
C LYS A 99 -30.25 -6.84 4.21
N SER A 100 -29.91 -7.38 5.38
CA SER A 100 -30.16 -6.77 6.69
C SER A 100 -29.09 -5.73 7.04
N ILE A 101 -27.85 -5.96 6.58
CA ILE A 101 -26.74 -5.03 6.82
C ILE A 101 -26.94 -3.73 6.04
N LYS A 102 -27.03 -2.62 6.77
CA LYS A 102 -27.14 -1.27 6.19
C LYS A 102 -25.86 -0.88 5.45
N ALA A 103 -25.98 -0.04 4.44
CA ALA A 103 -24.83 0.46 3.68
C ALA A 103 -23.79 1.16 4.56
N CYS A 104 -24.22 1.94 5.57
CA CYS A 104 -23.31 2.56 6.53
C CYS A 104 -22.57 1.53 7.40
N GLY A 105 -23.25 0.46 7.83
CA GLY A 105 -22.63 -0.63 8.58
C GLY A 105 -21.63 -1.43 7.76
N TRP A 106 -21.94 -1.65 6.48
CA TRP A 106 -21.02 -2.27 5.54
C TRP A 106 -19.77 -1.41 5.32
N ALA A 107 -19.95 -0.11 5.13
CA ALA A 107 -18.84 0.84 5.03
C ALA A 107 -17.97 0.81 6.29
N SER A 108 -18.55 0.91 7.49
CA SER A 108 -17.79 0.84 8.74
C SER A 108 -17.03 -0.48 8.93
N LEU A 109 -17.57 -1.60 8.45
CA LEU A 109 -16.89 -2.89 8.48
C LEU A 109 -15.66 -2.88 7.57
N MET A 110 -15.81 -2.34 6.35
CA MET A 110 -14.69 -2.17 5.42
C MET A 110 -13.66 -1.15 5.93
N ASP A 111 -14.08 -0.03 6.51
CA ASP A 111 -13.18 0.97 7.10
C ASP A 111 -12.35 0.33 8.23
N THR A 112 -12.98 -0.49 9.07
CA THR A 112 -12.27 -1.25 10.12
C THR A 112 -11.21 -2.18 9.50
N PHE A 113 -11.54 -2.86 8.40
CA PHE A 113 -10.54 -3.66 7.70
C PHE A 113 -9.39 -2.80 7.15
N VAL A 114 -9.71 -1.76 6.39
CA VAL A 114 -8.75 -0.97 5.62
C VAL A 114 -7.80 -0.20 6.52
N ASP A 115 -8.32 0.41 7.58
CA ASP A 115 -7.58 1.36 8.43
C ASP A 115 -6.95 0.70 9.66
N MET A 116 -7.50 -0.42 10.13
CA MET A 116 -7.06 -1.05 11.39
C MET A 116 -6.49 -2.46 11.19
N VAL A 117 -7.21 -3.35 10.51
CA VAL A 117 -6.81 -4.76 10.40
C VAL A 117 -5.70 -4.95 9.37
N LYS A 118 -5.89 -4.47 8.15
CA LYS A 118 -4.94 -4.62 7.03
C LYS A 118 -3.56 -4.06 7.37
N PRO A 119 -3.39 -2.84 7.94
CA PRO A 119 -2.06 -2.30 8.22
C PRO A 119 -1.31 -3.04 9.34
N MET A 120 -2.03 -3.68 10.25
CA MET A 120 -1.46 -4.40 11.38
C MET A 120 -1.23 -5.88 11.10
N PHE A 121 -1.72 -6.39 9.96
CA PHE A 121 -1.63 -7.81 9.62
C PHE A 121 -0.19 -8.21 9.30
N ASN A 122 0.40 -9.03 10.19
CA ASN A 122 1.76 -9.57 10.03
C ASN A 122 1.78 -11.06 9.63
N GLY A 123 0.61 -11.70 9.54
CA GLY A 123 0.46 -13.12 9.20
C GLY A 123 0.96 -14.11 10.25
N GLN A 124 1.22 -13.67 11.49
CA GLN A 124 1.71 -14.54 12.58
C GLN A 124 0.62 -14.87 13.59
N GLU A 125 -0.30 -13.95 13.84
CA GLU A 125 -1.40 -14.10 14.79
C GLU A 125 -2.73 -13.90 14.09
N ASP A 126 -3.77 -14.52 14.66
CA ASP A 126 -5.14 -14.28 14.23
C ASP A 126 -5.54 -12.85 14.60
N VAL A 127 -6.09 -12.13 13.64
CA VAL A 127 -6.59 -10.77 13.85
C VAL A 127 -8.10 -10.80 13.85
N LEU A 128 -8.66 -10.51 15.02
CA LEU A 128 -10.10 -10.49 15.25
C LEU A 128 -10.70 -9.15 14.83
N MET A 129 -11.84 -9.20 14.15
CA MET A 129 -12.56 -8.02 13.69
C MET A 129 -13.89 -7.88 14.42
N GLN A 130 -14.04 -6.83 15.23
CA GLN A 130 -15.31 -6.55 15.86
C GLN A 130 -16.33 -6.04 14.83
N ILE A 131 -17.51 -6.64 14.85
CA ILE A 131 -18.62 -6.24 13.99
C ILE A 131 -19.19 -4.91 14.46
N PRO A 132 -19.18 -3.86 13.61
CA PRO A 132 -19.73 -2.56 13.99
C PRO A 132 -21.23 -2.67 14.30
N GLN A 133 -21.70 -2.02 15.36
CA GLN A 133 -23.14 -1.95 15.68
C GLN A 133 -23.97 -1.36 14.52
N ALA A 134 -23.35 -0.49 13.71
CA ALA A 134 -23.96 0.08 12.51
C ALA A 134 -24.40 -0.97 11.48
N THR A 135 -23.87 -2.20 11.54
CA THR A 135 -24.34 -3.33 10.71
C THR A 135 -25.79 -3.71 11.00
N GLY A 136 -26.28 -3.47 12.22
CA GLY A 136 -27.65 -3.81 12.62
C GLY A 136 -27.90 -5.32 12.68
N LEU A 137 -26.86 -6.15 12.84
CA LEU A 137 -27.01 -7.58 13.10
C LEU A 137 -27.56 -7.79 14.50
N GLU A 138 -28.67 -8.53 14.59
CA GLU A 138 -29.31 -8.87 15.86
C GLU A 138 -28.69 -10.13 16.48
N ASP A 139 -28.42 -11.14 15.65
CA ASP A 139 -27.67 -12.32 16.06
C ASP A 139 -26.17 -12.10 15.83
N LEU A 140 -25.42 -12.19 16.92
CA LEU A 140 -23.98 -11.96 16.96
C LEU A 140 -23.21 -13.28 17.09
N ASN A 141 -23.86 -14.42 16.89
CA ASN A 141 -23.23 -15.74 16.93
C ASN A 141 -23.61 -16.53 15.70
N ASP A 142 -22.61 -16.93 14.94
CA ASP A 142 -22.78 -17.72 13.74
C ASP A 142 -21.50 -18.51 13.41
N PRO A 143 -21.45 -19.80 13.82
CA PRO A 143 -20.25 -20.61 13.69
C PRO A 143 -19.89 -20.93 12.24
N ASP A 144 -20.83 -20.92 11.29
CA ASP A 144 -20.48 -21.24 9.88
C ASP A 144 -19.61 -20.13 9.24
N ILE A 145 -19.68 -18.91 9.79
CA ILE A 145 -18.92 -17.76 9.31
C ILE A 145 -17.80 -17.37 10.28
N GLY A 146 -17.68 -18.06 11.41
CA GLY A 146 -16.72 -17.76 12.48
C GLY A 146 -17.07 -16.50 13.28
N LEU A 147 -18.35 -16.16 13.38
CA LEU A 147 -18.82 -15.03 14.17
C LEU A 147 -19.14 -15.52 15.59
N GLU A 148 -18.41 -15.02 16.58
CA GLU A 148 -18.60 -15.37 18.00
C GLU A 148 -18.66 -14.08 18.82
N GLU A 149 -19.75 -13.89 19.58
CA GLU A 149 -19.99 -12.70 20.41
C GLU A 149 -19.76 -11.35 19.68
N GLY A 150 -20.07 -11.30 18.38
CA GLY A 150 -19.91 -10.11 17.56
C GLY A 150 -18.49 -9.88 17.05
N VAL A 151 -17.66 -10.91 17.04
CA VAL A 151 -16.26 -10.89 16.58
C VAL A 151 -16.08 -11.92 15.46
N LEU A 152 -15.45 -11.50 14.36
CA LEU A 152 -15.06 -12.32 13.21
C LEU A 152 -13.58 -12.68 13.19
#